data_AF-A0A519I2Y7-F1
#
_entry.id   AF-A0A519I2Y7-F1
#
_cell.length_a   1.000
_cell.length_b   1.000
_cell.length_c   1.000
_cell.angle_alpha   90.00
_cell.angle_beta   90.00
_cell.angle_gamma   90.00
#
_symmetry.space_group_name_H-M   'P 1'
#
loop_
_entity.id
_entity.type
_entity.pdbx_description
1 polymer ?
#
loop_
_entity_poly.entity_id
_entity_poly.type
_entity_poly.pdbx_seq_one_letter_code
_entity_poly.pdbx_strand_id
1 'polypeptide(L)'
;MSVKLRSRLAQRLDGEIVAVASMPVRAAVLQAQRAILWLRHGREAEARAELTKLHARALVHPRAELAAWLHLAEGLMAYFGAFGGDARDRVRRAQVMAQAAGLTSLQALADAWLAQMDFVGRDIDGLITHAQASLALLTPDDHAASFRVATALASAWSLAEGDSAASPWYAWARQQAIAEGDDSGLAALLYNQSQMRALRIRHAALAAEPGEAPAALLSLESLGRYDDAVGGSARADLTPLLRAQLLAVQGDHAEAAALLEAQLPAAMAAGLARLGCSLLADLAWCWANTGEHLRARALADQAALEVLAEDQACCDIDDRASLHARLAQVYAKLGETGLSAAQADAATSAWARDAEQRRQWTERLTAANLRNPPG
;
A
#
# COMPACT_ATOMS: atom_id res chain seq x y z
N MET A 1 -12.56 29.16 -3.65
CA MET A 1 -12.49 28.92 -2.19
C MET A 1 -11.39 27.89 -1.95
N SER A 2 -10.45 28.13 -1.03
CA SER A 2 -9.41 27.14 -0.72
C SER A 2 -10.06 25.89 -0.12
N VAL A 3 -9.79 24.72 -0.69
CA VAL A 3 -10.23 23.44 -0.14
C VAL A 3 -9.60 23.28 1.24
N LYS A 4 -10.42 22.99 2.27
CA LYS A 4 -9.95 22.68 3.63
C LYS A 4 -10.17 21.20 3.90
N LEU A 5 -9.13 20.52 4.37
CA LEU A 5 -9.26 19.16 4.90
C LEU A 5 -10.03 19.18 6.22
N ARG A 6 -10.83 18.14 6.46
CA ARG A 6 -11.60 17.97 7.70
C ARG A 6 -10.85 17.18 8.79
N SER A 7 -9.55 16.94 8.62
CA SER A 7 -8.72 16.21 9.58
C SER A 7 -8.22 17.09 10.72
N ARG A 8 -8.07 16.51 11.92
CA ARG A 8 -7.51 17.18 13.11
C ARG A 8 -6.07 17.64 12.89
N LEU A 9 -5.23 16.79 12.29
CA LEU A 9 -3.85 17.14 11.95
C LEU A 9 -3.79 18.34 10.99
N ALA A 10 -4.69 18.40 10.01
CA ALA A 10 -4.75 19.53 9.07
C ALA A 10 -5.09 20.84 9.78
N GLN A 11 -6.06 20.82 10.71
CA GLN A 11 -6.43 21.99 11.50
C GLN A 11 -5.28 22.46 12.40
N ARG A 12 -4.55 21.52 13.01
CA ARG A 12 -3.35 21.80 13.81
C ARG A 12 -2.26 22.47 12.97
N LEU A 13 -1.90 21.87 11.83
CA LEU A 13 -0.90 22.43 10.91
C LEU A 13 -1.30 23.82 10.40
N ASP A 14 -2.55 24.02 10.00
CA ASP A 14 -3.05 25.34 9.58
C ASP A 14 -2.92 26.39 10.69
N GLY A 15 -3.27 26.02 11.93
CA GLY A 15 -3.11 26.89 13.10
C GLY A 15 -1.64 27.24 13.38
N GLU A 16 -0.75 26.25 13.31
CA GLU A 16 0.69 26.45 13.51
C GLU A 16 1.32 27.33 12.42
N ILE A 17 0.94 27.12 11.14
CA ILE A 17 1.38 27.95 10.02
C ILE A 17 1.00 29.42 10.24
N VAL A 18 -0.23 29.67 10.71
CA VAL A 18 -0.69 31.03 11.03
C VAL A 18 0.09 31.59 12.23
N ALA A 19 0.31 30.80 13.27
CA ALA A 19 1.02 31.23 14.48
C ALA A 19 2.48 31.63 14.20
N VAL A 20 3.13 30.99 13.22
CA VAL A 20 4.53 31.27 12.85
C VAL A 20 4.65 32.08 11.56
N ALA A 21 3.58 32.77 11.12
CA ALA A 21 3.58 33.54 9.87
C ALA A 21 4.69 34.61 9.79
N SER A 22 5.10 35.17 10.93
CA SER A 22 6.23 36.11 11.05
C SER A 22 7.61 35.45 11.00
N MET A 23 7.67 34.12 10.97
CA MET A 23 8.88 33.30 10.87
C MET A 23 8.86 32.52 9.55
N PRO A 24 9.19 33.16 8.40
CA PRO A 24 8.93 32.58 7.10
C PRO A 24 9.56 31.18 6.93
N VAL A 25 10.75 30.94 7.48
CA VAL A 25 11.46 29.65 7.35
C VAL A 25 10.67 28.53 8.02
N ARG A 26 10.21 28.75 9.25
CA ARG A 26 9.41 27.77 9.99
C ARG A 26 8.06 27.52 9.32
N ALA A 27 7.41 28.57 8.82
CA ALA A 27 6.18 28.45 8.05
C ALA A 27 6.36 27.57 6.80
N ALA A 28 7.48 27.70 6.08
CA ALA A 28 7.76 26.90 4.88
C ALA A 28 7.88 25.40 5.17
N VAL A 29 8.49 25.03 6.30
CA VAL A 29 8.61 23.63 6.73
C VAL A 29 7.23 23.04 7.06
N LEU A 30 6.41 23.77 7.82
CA LEU A 30 5.04 23.33 8.13
C LEU A 30 4.15 23.24 6.88
N GLN A 31 4.35 24.14 5.92
CA GLN A 31 3.69 24.07 4.60
C GLN A 31 4.10 22.82 3.81
N ALA A 32 5.38 22.41 3.86
CA ALA A 32 5.80 21.15 3.24
C ALA A 32 5.15 19.93 3.92
N GLN A 33 5.04 19.93 5.25
CA GLN A 33 4.34 18.89 6.00
C GLN A 33 2.85 18.84 5.65
N ARG A 34 2.20 20.00 5.51
CA ARG A 34 0.80 20.08 5.05
C ARG A 34 0.64 19.56 3.62
N ALA A 35 1.56 19.86 2.71
CA ALA A 35 1.53 19.31 1.36
C ALA A 35 1.62 17.77 1.38
N ILE A 36 2.44 17.19 2.26
CA ILE A 36 2.47 15.73 2.49
C ILE A 36 1.11 15.21 2.97
N LEU A 37 0.45 15.91 3.89
CA LEU A 37 -0.88 15.54 4.34
C LEU A 37 -1.92 15.62 3.21
N TRP A 38 -1.85 16.64 2.34
CA TRP A 38 -2.69 16.74 1.15
C TRP A 38 -2.51 15.55 0.22
N LEU A 39 -1.27 15.13 -0.05
CA LEU A 39 -0.99 13.93 -0.86
C LEU A 39 -1.69 12.70 -0.29
N ARG A 40 -1.65 12.51 1.03
CA ARG A 40 -2.27 11.37 1.73
C ARG A 40 -3.80 11.36 1.66
N HIS A 41 -4.41 12.52 1.44
CA HIS A 41 -5.83 12.69 1.18
C HIS A 41 -6.18 12.71 -0.32
N GLY A 42 -5.23 12.38 -1.21
CA GLY A 42 -5.47 12.42 -2.66
C GLY A 42 -5.64 13.82 -3.24
N ARG A 43 -5.23 14.87 -2.51
CA ARG A 43 -5.26 16.27 -2.95
C ARG A 43 -3.95 16.64 -3.66
N GLU A 44 -3.66 15.90 -4.73
CA GLU A 44 -2.38 16.01 -5.46
C GLU A 44 -2.20 17.39 -6.10
N ALA A 45 -3.27 17.97 -6.65
CA ALA A 45 -3.21 19.28 -7.29
C ALA A 45 -2.84 20.39 -6.28
N GLU A 46 -3.45 20.37 -5.09
CA GLU A 46 -3.16 21.30 -4.02
C GLU A 46 -1.74 21.12 -3.47
N ALA A 47 -1.32 19.88 -3.24
CA ALA A 47 0.05 19.55 -2.83
C ALA A 47 1.08 20.06 -3.84
N ARG A 48 0.88 19.79 -5.13
CA ARG A 48 1.77 20.24 -6.20
C ARG A 48 1.87 21.76 -6.25
N ALA A 49 0.74 22.46 -6.11
CA ALA A 49 0.71 23.92 -6.13
C ALA A 49 1.47 24.53 -4.93
N GLU A 50 1.38 23.93 -3.74
CA GLU A 50 2.13 24.36 -2.56
C GLU A 50 3.63 24.05 -2.68
N LEU A 51 4.00 22.83 -3.09
CA LEU A 51 5.40 22.45 -3.30
C LEU A 51 6.08 23.34 -4.34
N THR A 52 5.40 23.68 -5.44
CA THR A 52 5.95 24.58 -6.47
C THR A 52 6.35 25.94 -5.88
N LYS A 53 5.53 26.51 -5.00
CA LYS A 53 5.82 27.78 -4.32
C LYS A 53 7.00 27.64 -3.37
N LEU A 54 7.08 26.54 -2.63
CA LEU A 54 8.16 26.27 -1.70
C LEU A 54 9.51 26.06 -2.42
N HIS A 55 9.51 25.40 -3.59
CA HIS A 55 10.71 25.28 -4.43
C HIS A 55 11.21 26.63 -4.92
N ALA A 56 10.33 27.48 -5.47
CA ALA A 56 10.69 28.83 -5.90
C ALA A 56 11.35 29.62 -4.77
N ARG A 57 10.88 29.43 -3.54
CA ARG A 57 11.45 30.05 -2.35
C ARG A 57 12.78 29.45 -1.92
N ALA A 58 12.93 28.12 -1.99
CA ALA A 58 14.17 27.43 -1.64
C ALA A 58 15.33 27.80 -2.59
N LEU A 59 15.03 28.16 -3.84
CA LEU A 59 16.03 28.68 -4.79
C LEU A 59 16.60 30.04 -4.35
N VAL A 60 15.78 30.89 -3.75
CA VAL A 60 16.21 32.23 -3.27
C VAL A 60 16.85 32.15 -1.89
N HIS A 61 16.36 31.25 -1.03
CA HIS A 61 16.79 31.11 0.36
C HIS A 61 17.04 29.64 0.71
N PRO A 62 18.19 29.07 0.30
CA PRO A 62 18.47 27.66 0.52
C PRO A 62 18.60 27.33 2.01
N ARG A 63 17.89 26.30 2.46
CA ARG A 63 17.90 25.79 3.83
C ARG A 63 17.85 24.27 3.79
N ALA A 64 18.77 23.61 4.50
CA ALA A 64 18.88 22.15 4.51
C ALA A 64 17.59 21.47 4.99
N GLU A 65 16.97 21.99 6.05
CA GLU A 65 15.71 21.47 6.58
C GLU A 65 14.56 21.53 5.57
N LEU A 66 14.36 22.68 4.93
CA LEU A 66 13.32 22.80 3.89
C LEU A 66 13.64 21.89 2.69
N ALA A 67 14.90 21.80 2.27
CA ALA A 67 15.29 20.92 1.16
C ALA A 67 15.02 19.44 1.48
N ALA A 68 15.32 18.99 2.70
CA ALA A 68 15.03 17.63 3.13
C ALA A 68 13.52 17.33 3.12
N TRP A 69 12.69 18.25 3.66
CA TRP A 69 11.23 18.12 3.61
C TRP A 69 10.66 18.14 2.20
N LEU A 70 11.21 18.97 1.30
CA LEU A 70 10.80 19.00 -0.10
C LEU A 70 11.07 17.68 -0.79
N HIS A 71 12.27 17.09 -0.62
CA HIS A 71 12.57 15.78 -1.19
C HIS A 71 11.68 14.67 -0.65
N LEU A 72 11.33 14.71 0.64
CA LEU A 72 10.36 13.77 1.19
C LEU A 72 9.00 13.94 0.49
N ALA A 73 8.50 15.19 0.40
CA ALA A 73 7.21 15.47 -0.22
C ALA A 73 7.16 15.09 -1.72
N GLU A 74 8.22 15.35 -2.48
CA GLU A 74 8.35 14.92 -3.87
C GLU A 74 8.37 13.40 -4.01
N GLY A 75 9.09 12.72 -3.10
CA GLY A 75 9.12 11.26 -3.04
C GLY A 75 7.72 10.67 -2.78
N LEU A 76 6.97 11.27 -1.86
CA LEU A 76 5.60 10.85 -1.57
C LEU A 76 4.62 11.21 -2.68
N MET A 77 4.81 12.33 -3.37
CA MET A 77 3.99 12.67 -4.54
C MET A 77 4.19 11.63 -5.65
N ALA A 78 5.43 11.21 -5.90
CA ALA A 78 5.72 10.12 -6.83
C ALA A 78 5.14 8.77 -6.36
N TYR A 79 5.22 8.47 -5.07
CA TYR A 79 4.68 7.24 -4.48
C TYR A 79 3.15 7.14 -4.65
N PHE A 80 2.41 8.22 -4.40
CA PHE A 80 0.95 8.22 -4.50
C PHE A 80 0.42 8.38 -5.93
N GLY A 81 1.16 9.03 -6.84
CA GLY A 81 0.66 9.33 -8.18
C GLY A 81 0.74 8.18 -9.19
N ALA A 82 1.78 7.35 -9.17
CA ALA A 82 2.02 6.36 -10.23
C ALA A 82 2.61 5.02 -9.77
N PHE A 83 2.62 4.71 -8.47
CA PHE A 83 3.11 3.44 -7.89
C PHE A 83 4.55 3.02 -8.22
N GLY A 84 5.35 3.83 -8.92
CA GLY A 84 6.67 3.42 -9.36
C GLY A 84 7.37 4.54 -10.11
N GLY A 85 8.66 4.70 -9.82
CA GLY A 85 9.53 5.79 -10.28
C GLY A 85 10.58 6.12 -9.20
N ASP A 86 11.28 7.26 -9.35
CA ASP A 86 12.33 7.73 -8.42
C ASP A 86 11.83 8.09 -7.00
N ALA A 87 10.63 7.64 -6.58
CA ALA A 87 10.07 7.90 -5.26
C ALA A 87 11.04 7.49 -4.15
N ARG A 88 11.56 6.26 -4.24
CA ARG A 88 12.57 5.73 -3.31
C ARG A 88 13.82 6.58 -3.28
N ASP A 89 14.34 6.97 -4.45
CA ASP A 89 15.55 7.81 -4.54
C ASP A 89 15.34 9.20 -3.95
N ARG A 90 14.16 9.80 -4.12
CA ARG A 90 13.82 11.09 -3.53
C ARG A 90 13.69 10.99 -2.00
N VAL A 91 13.04 9.95 -1.48
CA VAL A 91 12.97 9.72 -0.03
C VAL A 91 14.37 9.43 0.55
N ARG A 92 15.22 8.67 -0.15
CA ARG A 92 16.62 8.45 0.26
C ARG A 92 17.42 9.75 0.28
N ARG A 93 17.22 10.67 -0.68
CA ARG A 93 17.83 12.01 -0.62
C ARG A 93 17.35 12.79 0.60
N ALA A 94 16.06 12.74 0.92
CA ALA A 94 15.51 13.36 2.13
C ALA A 94 16.17 12.80 3.40
N GLN A 95 16.32 11.48 3.49
CA GLN A 95 16.99 10.80 4.59
C GLN A 95 18.45 11.28 4.76
N VAL A 96 19.24 11.26 3.69
CA VAL A 96 20.65 11.70 3.71
C VAL A 96 20.78 13.17 4.10
N MET A 97 19.92 14.04 3.58
CA MET A 97 19.91 15.46 3.95
C MET A 97 19.49 15.68 5.40
N ALA A 98 18.49 14.94 5.89
CA ALA A 98 18.06 15.01 7.28
C ALA A 98 19.19 14.59 8.23
N GLN A 99 19.88 13.49 7.90
CA GLN A 99 21.05 13.02 8.65
C GLN A 99 22.16 14.09 8.67
N ALA A 100 22.54 14.62 7.51
CA ALA A 100 23.59 15.63 7.40
C ALA A 100 23.25 16.94 8.15
N ALA A 101 21.97 17.27 8.26
CA ALA A 101 21.48 18.45 8.96
C ALA A 101 21.14 18.21 10.45
N GLY A 102 21.29 16.97 10.95
CA GLY A 102 20.95 16.63 12.34
C GLY A 102 19.43 16.65 12.64
N LEU A 103 18.59 16.42 11.64
CA LEU A 103 17.13 16.45 11.73
C LEU A 103 16.58 15.07 12.06
N THR A 104 16.82 14.61 13.29
CA THR A 104 16.53 13.22 13.74
C THR A 104 15.11 12.76 13.45
N SER A 105 14.08 13.55 13.80
CA SER A 105 12.67 13.19 13.54
C SER A 105 12.36 13.03 12.05
N LEU A 106 12.93 13.87 11.19
CA LEU A 106 12.74 13.76 9.74
C LEU A 106 13.50 12.56 9.18
N GLN A 107 14.69 12.26 9.70
CA GLN A 107 15.44 11.06 9.33
C GLN A 107 14.64 9.80 9.70
N ALA A 108 14.11 9.72 10.94
CA ALA A 108 13.27 8.62 11.39
C ALA A 108 12.03 8.43 10.51
N LEU A 109 11.38 9.53 10.10
CA LEU A 109 10.23 9.51 9.19
C LEU A 109 10.61 9.04 7.78
N ALA A 110 11.74 9.52 7.24
CA ALA A 110 12.22 9.09 5.92
C ALA A 110 12.56 7.60 5.91
N ASP A 111 13.25 7.11 6.95
CA ASP A 111 13.52 5.67 7.15
C ASP A 111 12.22 4.86 7.27
N ALA A 112 11.22 5.34 8.00
CA ALA A 112 9.92 4.67 8.09
C ALA A 112 9.22 4.54 6.72
N TRP A 113 9.31 5.58 5.88
CA TRP A 113 8.78 5.54 4.52
C TRP A 113 9.57 4.61 3.60
N LEU A 114 10.90 4.55 3.73
CA LEU A 114 11.72 3.60 3.00
C LEU A 114 11.34 2.17 3.37
N ALA A 115 11.18 1.86 4.66
CA ALA A 115 10.73 0.53 5.11
C ALA A 115 9.36 0.13 4.52
N GLN A 116 8.43 1.08 4.39
CA GLN A 116 7.15 0.84 3.70
C GLN A 116 7.35 0.57 2.19
N MET A 117 8.24 1.29 1.52
CA MET A 117 8.54 1.06 0.11
C MET A 117 9.24 -0.28 -0.10
N ASP A 118 10.12 -0.67 0.82
CA ASP A 118 10.78 -1.98 0.83
C ASP A 118 9.77 -3.12 0.99
N PHE A 119 8.80 -2.96 1.91
CA PHE A 119 7.68 -3.90 2.03
C PHE A 119 6.93 -4.05 0.70
N VAL A 120 6.55 -2.94 0.07
CA VAL A 120 5.83 -2.94 -1.22
C VAL A 120 6.67 -3.59 -2.31
N GLY A 121 7.98 -3.37 -2.32
CA GLY A 121 8.94 -3.98 -3.25
C GLY A 121 9.39 -5.39 -2.89
N ARG A 122 8.85 -5.99 -1.82
CA ARG A 122 9.23 -7.31 -1.29
C ARG A 122 10.71 -7.44 -0.91
N ASP A 123 11.37 -6.33 -0.58
CA ASP A 123 12.76 -6.27 -0.11
C ASP A 123 12.81 -6.38 1.43
N ILE A 124 12.90 -7.60 1.94
CA ILE A 124 12.94 -7.83 3.40
C ILE A 124 14.20 -7.27 4.07
N ASP A 125 15.33 -7.26 3.36
CA ASP A 125 16.60 -6.76 3.89
C ASP A 125 16.57 -5.24 4.04
N GLY A 126 16.08 -4.55 3.01
CA GLY A 126 15.81 -3.11 3.05
C GLY A 126 14.82 -2.76 4.15
N LEU A 127 13.70 -3.49 4.23
CA LEU A 127 12.66 -3.28 5.24
C LEU A 127 13.23 -3.33 6.65
N ILE A 128 13.98 -4.39 6.98
CA ILE A 128 14.57 -4.56 8.31
C ILE A 128 15.56 -3.43 8.61
N THR A 129 16.44 -3.11 7.66
CA THR A 129 17.46 -2.07 7.80
C THR A 129 16.81 -0.72 8.12
N HIS A 130 15.83 -0.32 7.32
CA HIS A 130 15.17 0.97 7.46
C HIS A 130 14.22 1.02 8.67
N ALA A 131 13.56 -0.10 9.01
CA ALA A 131 12.72 -0.18 10.20
C ALA A 131 13.55 -0.01 11.48
N GLN A 132 14.69 -0.72 11.59
CA GLN A 132 15.59 -0.58 12.74
C GLN A 132 16.19 0.82 12.83
N ALA A 133 16.62 1.41 11.70
CA ALA A 133 17.12 2.77 11.66
C ALA A 133 16.07 3.79 12.13
N SER A 134 14.82 3.65 11.67
CA SER A 134 13.72 4.49 12.12
C SER A 134 13.48 4.36 13.63
N LEU A 135 13.29 3.12 14.12
CA LEU A 135 13.02 2.82 15.53
C LEU A 135 14.13 3.34 16.46
N ALA A 136 15.40 3.28 16.05
CA ALA A 136 16.53 3.76 16.82
C ALA A 136 16.56 5.28 17.00
N LEU A 137 15.87 6.03 16.13
CA LEU A 137 15.84 7.50 16.13
C LEU A 137 14.55 8.07 16.72
N LEU A 138 13.54 7.24 17.01
CA LEU A 138 12.25 7.71 17.50
C LEU A 138 12.35 8.39 18.87
N THR A 139 11.65 9.51 18.98
CA THR A 139 11.30 10.15 20.25
C THR A 139 9.80 9.96 20.54
N PRO A 140 9.35 10.18 21.80
CA PRO A 140 7.94 9.99 22.17
C PRO A 140 6.94 10.81 21.34
N ASP A 141 7.37 11.94 20.77
CA ASP A 141 6.52 12.85 20.00
C ASP A 141 6.54 12.53 18.48
N ASP A 142 7.36 11.58 18.02
CA ASP A 142 7.50 11.21 16.60
C ASP A 142 6.38 10.26 16.14
N HIS A 143 5.13 10.65 16.37
CA HIS A 143 3.96 9.82 16.08
C HIS A 143 3.84 9.46 14.60
N ALA A 144 4.17 10.38 13.69
CA ALA A 144 4.10 10.14 12.25
C ALA A 144 5.10 9.05 11.78
N ALA A 145 6.33 9.08 12.29
CA ALA A 145 7.35 8.08 11.98
C ALA A 145 7.01 6.74 12.63
N SER A 146 6.61 6.76 13.90
CA SER A 146 6.16 5.60 14.66
C SER A 146 5.00 4.88 13.97
N PHE A 147 3.96 5.61 13.57
CA PHE A 147 2.84 5.09 12.79
C PHE A 147 3.30 4.41 11.50
N ARG A 148 4.19 5.06 10.75
CA ARG A 148 4.61 4.59 9.43
C ARG A 148 5.42 3.30 9.53
N VAL A 149 6.41 3.23 10.42
CA VAL A 149 7.22 2.02 10.61
C VAL A 149 6.37 0.88 11.19
N ALA A 150 5.45 1.19 12.10
CA ALA A 150 4.51 0.22 12.64
C ALA A 150 3.63 -0.41 11.56
N THR A 151 3.14 0.40 10.62
CA THR A 151 2.29 -0.08 9.53
C THR A 151 3.07 -1.00 8.58
N ALA A 152 4.33 -0.67 8.27
CA ALA A 152 5.19 -1.51 7.45
C ALA A 152 5.44 -2.88 8.13
N LEU A 153 5.80 -2.88 9.41
CA LEU A 153 6.05 -4.10 10.19
C LEU A 153 4.78 -4.92 10.42
N ALA A 154 3.63 -4.28 10.67
CA ALA A 154 2.35 -4.95 10.76
C ALA A 154 2.01 -5.68 9.45
N SER A 155 2.22 -5.02 8.31
CA SER A 155 1.96 -5.60 6.99
C SER A 155 2.91 -6.78 6.72
N ALA A 156 4.19 -6.63 7.07
CA ALA A 156 5.19 -7.70 6.93
C ALA A 156 4.87 -8.93 7.79
N TRP A 157 4.52 -8.75 9.07
CA TRP A 157 4.08 -9.85 9.92
C TRP A 157 2.76 -10.47 9.47
N SER A 158 1.84 -9.66 8.95
CA SER A 158 0.56 -10.14 8.43
C SER A 158 0.74 -11.01 7.20
N LEU A 159 1.74 -10.70 6.36
CA LEU A 159 2.15 -11.54 5.24
C LEU A 159 2.84 -12.82 5.74
N ALA A 160 3.76 -12.71 6.68
CA ALA A 160 4.63 -13.81 7.09
C ALA A 160 3.95 -14.87 7.97
N GLU A 161 3.22 -14.45 9.02
CA GLU A 161 2.57 -15.34 10.01
C GLU A 161 1.07 -15.07 10.20
N GLY A 162 0.52 -14.00 9.61
CA GLY A 162 -0.90 -13.65 9.73
C GLY A 162 -1.23 -12.70 10.89
N ASP A 163 -2.51 -12.62 11.25
CA ASP A 163 -3.02 -11.55 12.12
C ASP A 163 -2.49 -11.59 13.55
N SER A 164 -2.25 -12.77 14.11
CA SER A 164 -1.78 -12.87 15.49
C SER A 164 -0.41 -12.22 15.68
N ALA A 165 0.51 -12.39 14.73
CA ALA A 165 1.84 -11.77 14.78
C ALA A 165 1.79 -10.27 14.43
N ALA A 166 0.87 -9.86 13.56
CA ALA A 166 0.73 -8.46 13.14
C ALA A 166 0.00 -7.58 14.16
N SER A 167 -0.88 -8.16 14.98
CA SER A 167 -1.79 -7.44 15.88
C SER A 167 -1.10 -6.42 16.81
N PRO A 168 0.03 -6.74 17.48
CA PRO A 168 0.74 -5.75 18.32
C PRO A 168 1.16 -4.50 17.54
N TRP A 169 1.67 -4.67 16.32
CA TRP A 169 2.09 -3.57 15.46
C TRP A 169 0.91 -2.77 14.93
N TYR A 170 -0.20 -3.41 14.54
CA TYR A 170 -1.43 -2.71 14.16
C TYR A 170 -2.00 -1.89 15.32
N ALA A 171 -1.98 -2.43 16.54
CA ALA A 171 -2.44 -1.74 17.74
C ALA A 171 -1.57 -0.51 18.04
N TRP A 172 -0.24 -0.66 17.97
CA TRP A 172 0.69 0.44 18.17
C TRP A 172 0.52 1.52 17.08
N ALA A 173 0.46 1.15 15.79
CA ALA A 173 0.19 2.08 14.69
C ALA A 173 -1.09 2.90 14.93
N ARG A 174 -2.18 2.24 15.35
CA ARG A 174 -3.44 2.91 15.66
C ARG A 174 -3.29 3.94 16.78
N GLN A 175 -2.57 3.61 17.86
CA GLN A 175 -2.31 4.54 18.96
C GLN A 175 -1.55 5.77 18.46
N GLN A 176 -0.51 5.58 17.65
CA GLN A 176 0.30 6.67 17.11
C GLN A 176 -0.50 7.57 16.17
N ALA A 177 -1.33 7.00 15.29
CA ALA A 177 -2.22 7.78 14.42
C ALA A 177 -3.25 8.61 15.21
N ILE A 178 -3.80 8.05 16.30
CA ILE A 178 -4.73 8.76 17.18
C ILE A 178 -4.02 9.91 17.91
N ALA A 179 -2.82 9.68 18.44
CA ALA A 179 -2.03 10.70 19.13
C ALA A 179 -1.65 11.85 18.19
N GLU A 180 -1.32 11.55 16.94
CA GLU A 180 -1.04 12.55 15.91
C GLU A 180 -2.30 13.32 15.45
N GLY A 181 -3.49 12.75 15.62
CA GLY A 181 -4.73 13.27 15.04
C GLY A 181 -4.81 13.05 13.53
N ASP A 182 -4.16 11.99 13.03
CA ASP A 182 -3.97 11.70 11.62
C ASP A 182 -5.05 10.73 11.10
N ASP A 183 -6.20 11.30 10.78
CA ASP A 183 -7.37 10.54 10.35
C ASP A 183 -7.13 9.83 8.99
N SER A 184 -6.31 10.43 8.11
CA SER A 184 -5.87 9.78 6.85
C SER A 184 -4.99 8.56 7.10
N GLY A 185 -4.12 8.63 8.11
CA GLY A 185 -3.27 7.51 8.54
C GLY A 185 -4.11 6.37 9.07
N LEU A 186 -5.12 6.68 9.88
CA LEU A 186 -6.02 5.66 10.40
C LEU A 186 -6.83 5.00 9.28
N ALA A 187 -7.33 5.75 8.30
CA ALA A 187 -7.99 5.17 7.12
C ALA A 187 -7.05 4.24 6.33
N ALA A 188 -5.82 4.68 6.07
CA ALA A 188 -4.81 3.88 5.40
C ALA A 188 -4.44 2.60 6.18
N LEU A 189 -4.37 2.67 7.51
CA LEU A 189 -4.09 1.51 8.37
C LEU A 189 -5.20 0.45 8.26
N LEU A 190 -6.46 0.89 8.34
CA LEU A 190 -7.61 0.01 8.21
C LEU A 190 -7.66 -0.61 6.82
N TYR A 191 -7.38 0.17 5.77
CA TYR A 191 -7.24 -0.35 4.41
C TYR A 191 -6.16 -1.42 4.31
N ASN A 192 -4.94 -1.15 4.78
CA ASN A 192 -3.85 -2.13 4.73
C ASN A 192 -4.20 -3.41 5.49
N GLN A 193 -4.82 -3.30 6.66
CA GLN A 193 -5.29 -4.46 7.43
C GLN A 193 -6.34 -5.27 6.65
N SER A 194 -7.31 -4.59 6.03
CA SER A 194 -8.33 -5.22 5.18
C SER A 194 -7.72 -5.87 3.92
N GLN A 195 -6.75 -5.22 3.29
CA GLN A 195 -6.01 -5.76 2.16
C GLN A 195 -5.30 -7.06 2.54
N MET A 196 -4.51 -7.05 3.62
CA MET A 196 -3.79 -8.25 4.07
C MET A 196 -4.74 -9.40 4.43
N ARG A 197 -5.88 -9.10 5.04
CA ARG A 197 -6.92 -10.10 5.32
C ARG A 197 -7.56 -10.65 4.05
N ALA A 198 -7.88 -9.79 3.08
CA ALA A 198 -8.45 -10.22 1.80
C ALA A 198 -7.47 -11.10 1.01
N LEU A 199 -6.19 -10.75 1.01
CA LEU A 199 -5.13 -11.58 0.41
C LEU A 199 -5.08 -12.97 1.04
N ARG A 200 -5.16 -13.09 2.37
CA ARG A 200 -5.18 -14.42 3.04
C ARG A 200 -6.44 -15.23 2.73
N ILE A 201 -7.62 -14.60 2.71
CA ILE A 201 -8.87 -15.28 2.35
C ILE A 201 -8.77 -15.82 0.92
N ARG A 202 -8.30 -14.98 -0.02
CA ARG A 202 -8.09 -15.36 -1.42
C ARG A 202 -7.04 -16.47 -1.55
N HIS A 203 -5.92 -16.35 -0.84
CA HIS A 203 -4.88 -17.39 -0.78
C HIS A 203 -5.49 -18.73 -0.34
N ALA A 204 -6.15 -18.78 0.81
CA ALA A 204 -6.72 -20.02 1.33
C ALA A 204 -7.74 -20.63 0.35
N ALA A 205 -8.60 -19.81 -0.24
CA ALA A 205 -9.57 -20.27 -1.23
C ALA A 205 -8.93 -20.84 -2.51
N LEU A 206 -7.84 -20.25 -2.99
CA LEU A 206 -7.15 -20.67 -4.21
C LEU A 206 -6.17 -21.84 -3.98
N ALA A 207 -5.57 -21.93 -2.79
CA ALA A 207 -4.72 -23.04 -2.37
C ALA A 207 -5.53 -24.25 -1.84
N ALA A 208 -6.86 -24.15 -1.78
CA ALA A 208 -7.78 -25.13 -1.19
C ALA A 208 -7.47 -25.45 0.28
N GLU A 209 -7.04 -24.44 1.03
CA GLU A 209 -6.76 -24.51 2.47
C GLU A 209 -7.99 -24.06 3.28
N PRO A 210 -8.13 -24.50 4.55
CA PRO A 210 -9.13 -23.95 5.46
C PRO A 210 -8.94 -22.45 5.62
N GLY A 211 -9.94 -21.67 5.18
CA GLY A 211 -9.92 -20.21 5.19
C GLY A 211 -10.90 -19.59 6.18
N GLU A 212 -10.73 -18.29 6.41
CA GLU A 212 -11.69 -17.50 7.16
C GLU A 212 -13.00 -17.32 6.37
N ALA A 213 -14.14 -17.47 7.05
CA ALA A 213 -15.46 -17.22 6.46
C ALA A 213 -15.68 -15.72 6.15
N PRO A 214 -16.55 -15.35 5.19
CA PRO A 214 -16.47 -14.06 4.50
C PRO A 214 -17.04 -12.83 5.24
N ALA A 215 -16.97 -12.78 6.58
CA ALA A 215 -17.31 -11.59 7.37
C ALA A 215 -16.41 -10.36 7.05
N ALA A 216 -15.37 -10.55 6.24
CA ALA A 216 -14.47 -9.50 5.76
C ALA A 216 -15.17 -8.41 4.92
N LEU A 217 -16.27 -8.72 4.20
CA LEU A 217 -16.99 -7.71 3.40
C LEU A 217 -17.59 -6.59 4.25
N LEU A 218 -18.16 -6.90 5.41
CA LEU A 218 -18.71 -5.91 6.34
C LEU A 218 -17.63 -4.93 6.84
N SER A 219 -16.40 -5.42 6.98
CA SER A 219 -15.25 -4.57 7.37
C SER A 219 -14.88 -3.59 6.26
N LEU A 220 -14.92 -4.02 4.99
CA LEU A 220 -14.65 -3.15 3.82
C LEU A 220 -15.71 -2.06 3.62
N GLU A 221 -17.00 -2.38 3.82
CA GLU A 221 -18.07 -1.37 3.74
C GLU A 221 -17.92 -0.30 4.81
N SER A 222 -17.54 -0.70 6.02
CA SER A 222 -17.27 0.21 7.13
C SER A 222 -16.06 1.11 6.85
N LEU A 223 -15.03 0.56 6.19
CA LEU A 223 -13.85 1.31 5.76
C LEU A 223 -14.20 2.40 4.75
N GLY A 224 -14.96 2.08 3.69
CA GLY A 224 -15.36 3.07 2.68
C GLY A 224 -16.11 4.25 3.29
N ARG A 225 -17.07 3.96 4.19
CA ARG A 225 -17.80 5.01 4.93
C ARG A 225 -16.90 5.85 5.83
N TYR A 226 -15.91 5.23 6.47
CA TYR A 226 -14.95 5.96 7.28
C TYR A 226 -14.07 6.87 6.42
N ASP A 227 -13.58 6.38 5.29
CA ASP A 227 -12.73 7.15 4.37
C ASP A 227 -13.45 8.41 3.85
N ASP A 228 -14.70 8.25 3.41
CA ASP A 228 -15.56 9.37 3.01
C ASP A 228 -15.75 10.39 4.13
N ALA A 229 -15.96 9.93 5.36
CA ALA A 229 -16.21 10.78 6.52
C ALA A 229 -14.98 11.65 6.89
N VAL A 230 -13.76 11.14 6.68
CA VAL A 230 -12.50 11.84 7.01
C VAL A 230 -11.95 12.69 5.85
N GLY A 231 -12.66 12.76 4.72
CA GLY A 231 -12.31 13.59 3.57
C GLY A 231 -11.59 12.86 2.43
N GLY A 232 -11.60 11.53 2.47
CA GLY A 232 -11.01 10.63 1.48
C GLY A 232 -9.51 10.38 1.72
N SER A 233 -9.06 9.20 1.32
CA SER A 233 -7.65 8.82 1.24
C SER A 233 -7.14 8.92 -0.20
N ALA A 234 -5.81 8.93 -0.35
CA ALA A 234 -5.15 8.92 -1.66
C ALA A 234 -5.52 7.70 -2.55
N ARG A 235 -6.18 6.69 -1.98
CA ARG A 235 -6.30 5.34 -2.54
C ARG A 235 -7.70 4.76 -2.45
N ALA A 236 -8.72 5.61 -2.34
CA ALA A 236 -10.10 5.17 -2.22
C ALA A 236 -10.55 4.26 -3.38
N ASP A 237 -9.94 4.46 -4.56
CA ASP A 237 -10.11 3.69 -5.79
C ASP A 237 -9.75 2.21 -5.68
N LEU A 238 -8.93 1.82 -4.70
CA LEU A 238 -8.52 0.42 -4.53
C LEU A 238 -9.52 -0.43 -3.74
N THR A 239 -10.36 0.19 -2.90
CA THR A 239 -11.33 -0.54 -2.06
C THR A 239 -12.32 -1.37 -2.89
N PRO A 240 -12.87 -0.85 -4.01
CA PRO A 240 -13.68 -1.64 -4.93
C PRO A 240 -13.00 -2.90 -5.47
N LEU A 241 -11.69 -2.86 -5.76
CA LEU A 241 -10.94 -4.02 -6.27
C LEU A 241 -10.83 -5.12 -5.20
N LEU A 242 -10.54 -4.76 -3.94
CA LEU A 242 -10.54 -5.70 -2.82
C LEU A 242 -11.92 -6.35 -2.61
N ARG A 243 -12.99 -5.54 -2.72
CA ARG A 243 -14.36 -6.04 -2.63
C ARG A 243 -14.65 -7.06 -3.74
N ALA A 244 -14.24 -6.78 -4.97
CA ALA A 244 -14.45 -7.67 -6.10
C ALA A 244 -13.73 -9.01 -5.93
N GLN A 245 -12.49 -9.00 -5.43
CA GLN A 245 -11.74 -10.22 -5.13
C GLN A 245 -12.47 -11.10 -4.09
N LEU A 246 -13.01 -10.49 -3.03
CA LEU A 246 -13.76 -11.23 -2.01
C LEU A 246 -15.10 -11.76 -2.52
N LEU A 247 -15.83 -10.99 -3.33
CA LEU A 247 -17.06 -11.46 -3.98
C LEU A 247 -16.78 -12.63 -4.92
N ALA A 248 -15.69 -12.58 -5.69
CA ALA A 248 -15.27 -13.68 -6.56
C ALA A 248 -14.95 -14.97 -5.80
N VAL A 249 -14.38 -14.86 -4.58
CA VAL A 249 -14.16 -16.00 -3.67
C VAL A 249 -15.48 -16.54 -3.10
N GLN A 250 -16.46 -15.67 -2.84
CA GLN A 250 -17.76 -16.05 -2.27
C GLN A 250 -18.74 -16.67 -3.28
N GLY A 251 -18.46 -16.54 -4.57
CA GLY A 251 -19.34 -17.02 -5.64
C GLY A 251 -20.27 -15.96 -6.24
N ASP A 252 -20.19 -14.72 -5.76
CA ASP A 252 -20.99 -13.58 -6.27
C ASP A 252 -20.35 -13.00 -7.55
N HIS A 253 -20.20 -13.86 -8.55
CA HIS A 253 -19.44 -13.61 -9.77
C HIS A 253 -19.97 -12.44 -10.60
N ALA A 254 -21.28 -12.23 -10.64
CA ALA A 254 -21.87 -11.13 -11.41
C ALA A 254 -21.49 -9.76 -10.83
N GLU A 255 -21.56 -9.60 -9.50
CA GLU A 255 -21.20 -8.35 -8.84
C GLU A 255 -19.68 -8.12 -8.86
N ALA A 256 -18.89 -9.18 -8.67
CA ALA A 256 -17.44 -9.12 -8.81
C ALA A 256 -17.02 -8.66 -10.22
N ALA A 257 -17.62 -9.22 -11.28
CA ALA A 257 -17.34 -8.82 -12.66
C ALA A 257 -17.66 -7.33 -12.89
N ALA A 258 -18.83 -6.86 -12.45
CA ALA A 258 -19.22 -5.47 -12.62
C ALA A 258 -18.24 -4.48 -11.95
N LEU A 259 -17.74 -4.81 -10.76
CA LEU A 259 -16.73 -4.01 -10.09
C LEU A 259 -15.39 -4.04 -10.83
N LEU A 260 -14.92 -5.21 -11.25
CA LEU A 260 -13.64 -5.34 -11.97
C LEU A 260 -13.68 -4.61 -13.30
N GLU A 261 -14.74 -4.75 -14.09
CA GLU A 261 -14.92 -4.05 -15.36
C GLU A 261 -14.91 -2.52 -15.19
N ALA A 262 -15.56 -2.01 -14.14
CA ALA A 262 -15.62 -0.58 -13.88
C ALA A 262 -14.28 0.02 -13.44
N GLN A 263 -13.45 -0.75 -12.73
CA GLN A 263 -12.29 -0.22 -12.00
C GLN A 263 -10.95 -0.53 -12.67
N LEU A 264 -10.83 -1.69 -13.33
CA LEU A 264 -9.56 -2.14 -13.91
C LEU A 264 -8.94 -1.17 -14.92
N PRO A 265 -9.69 -0.56 -15.87
CA PRO A 265 -9.07 0.33 -16.85
C PRO A 265 -8.34 1.52 -16.22
N ALA A 266 -8.96 2.16 -15.23
CA ALA A 266 -8.36 3.28 -14.51
C ALA A 266 -7.21 2.83 -13.60
N ALA A 267 -7.38 1.70 -12.89
CA ALA A 267 -6.35 1.11 -12.05
C ALA A 267 -5.08 0.77 -12.83
N MET A 268 -5.21 0.11 -13.99
CA MET A 268 -4.09 -0.23 -14.87
C MET A 268 -3.39 1.02 -15.40
N ALA A 269 -4.15 2.05 -15.81
CA ALA A 269 -3.59 3.32 -16.25
C ALA A 269 -2.83 4.07 -15.13
N ALA A 270 -3.22 3.86 -13.87
CA ALA A 270 -2.59 4.43 -12.68
C ALA A 270 -1.37 3.64 -12.16
N GLY A 271 -0.86 2.66 -12.93
CA GLY A 271 0.37 1.94 -12.59
C GLY A 271 0.17 0.64 -11.81
N LEU A 272 -1.06 0.10 -11.72
CA LEU A 272 -1.32 -1.23 -11.16
C LEU A 272 -1.02 -2.40 -12.11
N ALA A 273 -0.19 -2.20 -13.13
CA ALA A 273 0.18 -3.27 -14.07
C ALA A 273 0.63 -4.54 -13.34
N ARG A 274 1.42 -4.40 -12.26
CA ARG A 274 1.87 -5.50 -11.38
C ARG A 274 0.75 -6.39 -10.83
N LEU A 275 -0.41 -5.82 -10.52
CA LEU A 275 -1.58 -6.56 -10.01
C LEU A 275 -2.59 -6.90 -11.12
N GLY A 276 -2.40 -6.32 -12.31
CA GLY A 276 -3.34 -6.38 -13.42
C GLY A 276 -3.63 -7.82 -13.82
N CYS A 277 -2.60 -8.63 -14.03
CA CYS A 277 -2.76 -10.01 -14.49
C CYS A 277 -3.63 -10.86 -13.55
N SER A 278 -3.40 -10.80 -12.23
CA SER A 278 -4.17 -11.61 -11.27
C SER A 278 -5.64 -11.18 -11.17
N LEU A 279 -5.92 -9.88 -11.32
CA LEU A 279 -7.29 -9.37 -11.37
C LEU A 279 -8.00 -9.64 -12.70
N LEU A 280 -7.27 -9.65 -13.83
CA LEU A 280 -7.81 -10.06 -15.14
C LEU A 280 -8.24 -11.53 -15.10
N ALA A 281 -7.46 -12.40 -14.45
CA ALA A 281 -7.85 -13.80 -14.24
C ALA A 281 -9.08 -13.95 -13.33
N ASP A 282 -9.21 -13.12 -12.28
CA ASP A 282 -10.42 -13.08 -11.45
C ASP A 282 -11.65 -12.64 -12.27
N LEU A 283 -11.50 -11.66 -13.18
CA LEU A 283 -12.57 -11.24 -14.09
C LEU A 283 -12.94 -12.35 -15.09
N ALA A 284 -11.94 -13.03 -15.68
CA ALA A 284 -12.16 -14.16 -16.58
C ALA A 284 -12.93 -15.29 -15.87
N TRP A 285 -12.61 -15.57 -14.61
CA TRP A 285 -13.36 -16.51 -13.78
C TRP A 285 -14.78 -16.09 -13.52
N CYS A 286 -15.02 -14.81 -13.23
CA CYS A 286 -16.37 -14.31 -13.06
C CYS A 286 -17.20 -14.50 -14.34
N TRP A 287 -16.66 -14.12 -15.51
CA TRP A 287 -17.33 -14.35 -16.81
C TRP A 287 -17.56 -15.82 -17.12
N ALA A 288 -16.61 -16.71 -16.79
CA ALA A 288 -16.80 -18.15 -16.97
C ALA A 288 -17.97 -18.68 -16.11
N ASN A 289 -18.21 -18.10 -14.93
CA ASN A 289 -19.32 -18.46 -14.04
C ASN A 289 -20.65 -17.83 -14.41
N THR A 290 -20.67 -16.71 -15.13
CA THR A 290 -21.90 -16.05 -15.60
C THR A 290 -22.31 -16.47 -17.02
N GLY A 291 -21.55 -17.36 -17.67
CA GLY A 291 -21.87 -17.91 -19.00
C GLY A 291 -21.21 -17.16 -20.17
N GLU A 292 -20.38 -16.16 -19.91
CA GLU A 292 -19.67 -15.39 -20.94
C GLU A 292 -18.36 -16.08 -21.37
N HIS A 293 -18.46 -17.34 -21.79
CA HIS A 293 -17.32 -18.25 -21.99
C HIS A 293 -16.28 -17.76 -23.00
N LEU A 294 -16.72 -17.14 -24.11
CA LEU A 294 -15.80 -16.64 -25.15
C LEU A 294 -14.95 -15.48 -24.62
N ARG A 295 -15.55 -14.54 -23.88
CA ARG A 295 -14.83 -13.43 -23.25
C ARG A 295 -13.91 -13.93 -22.15
N ALA A 296 -14.40 -14.85 -21.32
CA ALA A 296 -13.61 -15.49 -20.27
C ALA A 296 -12.34 -16.14 -20.84
N ARG A 297 -12.49 -16.89 -21.94
CA ARG A 297 -11.36 -17.54 -22.62
C ARG A 297 -10.36 -16.51 -23.15
N ALA A 298 -10.81 -15.53 -23.91
CA ALA A 298 -9.92 -14.53 -24.49
C ALA A 298 -9.12 -13.76 -23.42
N LEU A 299 -9.78 -13.42 -22.30
CA LEU A 299 -9.12 -12.73 -21.19
C LEU A 299 -8.15 -13.63 -20.42
N ALA A 300 -8.49 -14.91 -20.24
CA ALA A 300 -7.59 -15.88 -19.64
C ALA A 300 -6.33 -16.11 -20.49
N ASP A 301 -6.48 -16.18 -21.82
CA ASP A 301 -5.36 -16.30 -22.75
C ASP A 301 -4.48 -15.03 -22.68
N GLN A 302 -5.09 -13.85 -22.63
CA GLN A 302 -4.36 -12.58 -22.45
C GLN A 302 -3.56 -12.55 -21.13
N ALA A 303 -4.20 -12.84 -20.00
CA ALA A 303 -3.54 -12.82 -18.70
C ALA A 303 -2.40 -13.86 -18.61
N ALA A 304 -2.58 -15.02 -19.25
CA ALA A 304 -1.54 -16.06 -19.34
C ALA A 304 -0.34 -15.63 -20.19
N LEU A 305 -0.54 -14.80 -21.22
CA LEU A 305 0.54 -14.24 -22.03
C LEU A 305 1.26 -13.09 -21.32
N GLU A 306 0.51 -12.19 -20.66
CA GLU A 306 1.08 -11.03 -19.97
C GLU A 306 2.04 -11.44 -18.84
N VAL A 307 1.69 -12.45 -18.04
CA VAL A 307 2.59 -12.94 -16.97
C VAL A 307 3.89 -13.54 -17.49
N LEU A 308 3.93 -14.01 -18.74
CA LEU A 308 5.17 -14.50 -19.37
C LEU A 308 6.03 -13.36 -19.91
N ALA A 309 5.41 -12.23 -20.27
CA ALA A 309 6.08 -11.05 -20.79
C ALA A 309 6.61 -10.13 -19.67
N GLU A 310 6.04 -10.20 -18.47
CA GLU A 310 6.52 -9.46 -17.31
C GLU A 310 7.85 -10.02 -16.79
N ASP A 311 8.78 -9.12 -16.44
CA ASP A 311 9.97 -9.51 -15.68
C ASP A 311 9.52 -10.07 -14.32
N GLN A 312 10.19 -11.13 -13.86
CA GLN A 312 9.88 -11.83 -12.62
C GLN A 312 9.97 -10.91 -11.39
N ALA A 313 10.67 -9.78 -11.50
CA ALA A 313 10.76 -8.73 -10.49
C ALA A 313 9.50 -7.83 -10.41
N CYS A 314 8.65 -7.81 -11.43
CA CYS A 314 7.50 -6.92 -11.53
C CYS A 314 6.19 -7.52 -11.00
N CYS A 315 6.11 -8.82 -10.73
CA CYS A 315 4.93 -9.51 -10.21
C CYS A 315 5.22 -10.19 -8.86
N ASP A 316 4.42 -9.88 -7.84
CA ASP A 316 4.59 -10.50 -6.53
C ASP A 316 4.30 -12.00 -6.59
N ILE A 317 5.01 -12.79 -5.76
CA ILE A 317 4.99 -14.25 -5.85
C ILE A 317 3.60 -14.82 -5.53
N ASP A 318 2.92 -14.26 -4.53
CA ASP A 318 1.55 -14.59 -4.12
C ASP A 318 0.52 -14.22 -5.20
N ASP A 319 0.70 -13.08 -5.86
CA ASP A 319 -0.17 -12.67 -6.98
C ASP A 319 -0.02 -13.58 -8.19
N ARG A 320 1.20 -13.97 -8.54
CA ARG A 320 1.44 -14.95 -9.61
C ARG A 320 0.85 -16.32 -9.28
N ALA A 321 0.98 -16.75 -8.03
CA ALA A 321 0.40 -18.02 -7.61
C ALA A 321 -1.14 -17.99 -7.67
N SER A 322 -1.74 -16.88 -7.23
CA SER A 322 -3.18 -16.63 -7.35
C SER A 322 -3.65 -16.61 -8.80
N LEU A 323 -2.89 -15.94 -9.68
CA LEU A 323 -3.15 -15.88 -11.11
C LEU A 323 -3.20 -17.28 -11.74
N HIS A 324 -2.14 -18.09 -11.57
CA HIS A 324 -2.09 -19.43 -12.14
C HIS A 324 -3.19 -20.34 -11.58
N ALA A 325 -3.44 -20.28 -10.27
CA ALA A 325 -4.52 -21.03 -9.64
C ALA A 325 -5.89 -20.65 -10.24
N ARG A 326 -6.10 -19.36 -10.48
CA ARG A 326 -7.34 -18.86 -11.08
C ARG A 326 -7.48 -19.26 -12.54
N LEU A 327 -6.42 -19.14 -13.33
CA LEU A 327 -6.41 -19.58 -14.73
C LEU A 327 -6.69 -21.09 -14.83
N ALA A 328 -6.14 -21.90 -13.93
CA ALA A 328 -6.42 -23.34 -13.89
C ALA A 328 -7.93 -23.61 -13.70
N GLN A 329 -8.59 -22.87 -12.80
CA GLN A 329 -10.04 -22.95 -12.59
C GLN A 329 -10.84 -22.50 -13.82
N VAL A 330 -10.45 -21.40 -14.46
CA VAL A 330 -11.09 -20.90 -15.69
C VAL A 330 -11.02 -21.96 -16.79
N TYR A 331 -9.82 -22.45 -17.12
CA TYR A 331 -9.65 -23.44 -18.17
C TYR A 331 -10.36 -24.76 -17.85
N ALA A 332 -10.36 -25.21 -16.59
CA ALA A 332 -11.13 -26.39 -16.18
C ALA A 332 -12.62 -26.20 -16.47
N LYS A 333 -13.18 -25.04 -16.10
CA LYS A 333 -14.60 -24.72 -16.31
C LYS A 333 -14.98 -24.62 -17.78
N LEU A 334 -14.04 -24.21 -18.63
CA LEU A 334 -14.21 -24.15 -20.08
C LEU A 334 -13.96 -25.49 -20.79
N GLY A 335 -13.56 -26.54 -20.06
CA GLY A 335 -13.25 -27.87 -20.63
C GLY A 335 -11.85 -28.00 -21.25
N GLU A 336 -10.99 -27.03 -21.02
CA GLU A 336 -9.62 -26.95 -21.56
C GLU A 336 -8.62 -27.66 -20.62
N THR A 337 -8.71 -28.99 -20.57
CA THR A 337 -8.00 -29.81 -19.57
C THR A 337 -6.48 -29.67 -19.61
N GLY A 338 -5.88 -29.59 -20.79
CA GLY A 338 -4.42 -29.43 -20.94
C GLY A 338 -3.91 -28.09 -20.41
N LEU A 339 -4.60 -26.99 -20.74
CA LEU A 339 -4.27 -25.65 -20.23
C LEU A 339 -4.50 -25.56 -18.73
N SER A 340 -5.60 -26.15 -18.25
CA SER A 340 -5.90 -26.23 -16.82
C SER A 340 -4.78 -26.91 -16.03
N ALA A 341 -4.32 -28.08 -16.50
CA ALA A 341 -3.23 -28.82 -15.85
C ALA A 341 -1.91 -28.02 -15.84
N ALA A 342 -1.53 -27.42 -16.97
CA ALA A 342 -0.32 -26.61 -17.05
C ALA A 342 -0.34 -25.42 -16.08
N GLN A 343 -1.48 -24.75 -15.95
CA GLN A 343 -1.64 -23.64 -15.00
C GLN A 343 -1.69 -24.13 -13.55
N ALA A 344 -2.27 -25.31 -13.29
CA ALA A 344 -2.24 -25.91 -11.95
C ALA A 344 -0.80 -26.23 -11.50
N ASP A 345 0.02 -26.81 -12.38
CA ASP A 345 1.44 -27.08 -12.10
C ASP A 345 2.22 -25.78 -11.82
N ALA A 346 1.97 -24.74 -12.62
CA ALA A 346 2.56 -23.41 -12.41
C ALA A 346 2.12 -22.80 -11.07
N ALA A 347 0.85 -22.97 -10.69
CA ALA A 347 0.31 -22.51 -9.41
C ALA A 347 1.00 -23.23 -8.25
N THR A 348 1.14 -24.56 -8.30
CA THR A 348 1.83 -25.34 -7.26
C THR A 348 3.28 -24.86 -7.08
N SER A 349 4.02 -24.64 -8.18
CA SER A 349 5.38 -24.11 -8.11
C SER A 349 5.43 -22.69 -7.50
N ALA A 350 4.47 -21.84 -7.84
CA ALA A 350 4.39 -20.49 -7.31
C ALA A 350 4.00 -20.46 -5.82
N TRP A 351 3.05 -21.28 -5.38
CA TRP A 351 2.68 -21.43 -3.97
C TRP A 351 3.84 -21.95 -3.11
N ALA A 352 4.61 -22.92 -3.62
CA ALA A 352 5.80 -23.40 -2.92
C ALA A 352 6.83 -22.28 -2.66
N ARG A 353 7.01 -21.39 -3.65
CA ARG A 353 7.89 -20.21 -3.53
C ARG A 353 7.32 -19.16 -2.58
N ASP A 354 6.01 -18.90 -2.60
CA ASP A 354 5.36 -17.99 -1.65
C ASP A 354 5.53 -18.49 -0.20
N ALA A 355 5.29 -19.78 0.03
CA ALA A 355 5.47 -20.40 1.35
C ALA A 355 6.92 -20.29 1.84
N GLU A 356 7.91 -20.45 0.96
CA GLU A 356 9.32 -20.24 1.30
C GLU A 356 9.62 -18.78 1.63
N GLN A 357 9.11 -17.83 0.83
CA GLN A 357 9.28 -16.40 1.11
C GLN A 357 8.68 -16.02 2.47
N ARG A 358 7.47 -16.50 2.80
CA ARG A 358 6.85 -16.24 4.12
C ARG A 358 7.68 -16.78 5.27
N ARG A 359 8.22 -18.01 5.15
CA ARG A 359 9.14 -18.58 6.15
C ARG A 359 10.38 -17.71 6.31
N GLN A 360 11.02 -17.32 5.21
CA GLN A 360 12.19 -16.46 5.22
C GLN A 360 11.89 -15.13 5.92
N TRP A 361 10.75 -14.51 5.62
CA TRP A 361 10.34 -13.26 6.27
C TRP A 361 10.18 -13.43 7.78
N THR A 362 9.50 -14.49 8.22
CA THR A 362 9.35 -14.82 9.64
C THR A 362 10.71 -14.96 10.33
N GLU A 363 11.63 -15.73 9.74
CA GLU A 363 12.96 -15.96 10.30
C GLU A 363 13.76 -14.66 10.40
N ARG A 364 13.78 -13.85 9.33
CA ARG A 364 14.54 -12.60 9.26
C ARG A 364 13.98 -11.53 10.20
N LEU A 365 12.66 -11.36 10.28
CA LEU A 365 12.01 -10.42 11.20
C LEU A 365 12.23 -10.84 12.66
N THR A 366 12.17 -12.14 12.95
CA THR A 366 12.46 -12.67 14.28
C THR A 366 13.92 -12.43 14.67
N ALA A 367 14.87 -12.75 13.78
CA ALA A 367 16.29 -12.53 14.01
C ALA A 367 16.65 -11.05 14.22
N ALA A 368 15.89 -10.15 13.60
CA ALA A 368 16.04 -8.70 13.77
C ALA A 368 15.41 -8.15 15.07
N ASN A 369 14.78 -8.99 15.91
CA ASN A 369 14.04 -8.62 17.12
C ASN A 369 12.86 -7.67 16.86
N LEU A 370 12.20 -7.78 15.70
CA LEU A 370 11.09 -6.90 15.30
C LEU A 370 9.70 -7.51 15.55
N ARG A 371 9.61 -8.50 16.44
CA ARG A 371 8.32 -9.18 16.72
C ARG A 371 7.32 -8.28 17.45
N ASN A 372 7.80 -7.42 18.34
CA ASN A 372 6.96 -6.55 19.15
C ASN A 372 7.34 -5.08 18.96
N PRO A 373 6.37 -4.15 19.02
CA PRO A 373 6.67 -2.72 19.08
C PRO A 373 7.49 -2.36 20.32
N PRO A 374 8.18 -1.20 20.30
CA PRO A 374 8.81 -0.67 21.51
C PRO A 374 7.76 -0.48 22.62
N GLY A 375 8.14 -0.83 23.85
CA GLY A 375 7.29 -0.80 25.03
C GLY A 375 7.07 0.59 25.61
#